data_AF-A0A3D0XTS9-F1
#
_entry.id   AF-A0A3D0XTS9-F1
#
_cell.length_a   1.000
_cell.length_b   1.000
_cell.length_c   1.000
_cell.angle_alpha   90.00
_cell.angle_beta   90.00
_cell.angle_gamma   90.00
#
_symmetry.space_group_name_H-M   'P 1'
#
loop_
_entity.id
_entity.type
_entity.pdbx_description
1 polymer ?
#
loop_
_entity_poly.entity_id
_entity_poly.type
_entity_poly.pdbx_seq_one_letter_code
_entity_poly.pdbx_strand_id
1 'polypeptide(L)'
;TGIKNAVKEDGAVSAGYYSPNSSTENARFFNSATSAYYSFGHFDSNHEITIVGWDDHYSRRNFNAGCRPPKDGAWIVKNSWGTGSSSRVGADGYFYLSYYDLSFDEPTSFEMEPITYSPSNTSHEYHDIYQYDGVGLGGGWYTMNQPASFANVFTARSNSTLKAVSAYTISGGSKVTIDVYKNPESGNPTSGSHVASLTRYFDNAGYYTVDLGNQACDLPKGSTFAVVETSSFVRNGSQRYAMLYETGQRAGTASVNVSCSAGQSYMSVRNGSWMDMAGEQSFNGDGSTVGNATIKAFTV
;
A
#
# COMPACT_ATOMS: atom_id res chain seq x y z
N THR A 1 3.10 -16.33 -10.24
CA THR A 1 4.57 -16.09 -10.24
C THR A 1 4.94 -14.92 -9.34
N GLY A 2 4.32 -13.74 -9.45
CA GLY A 2 4.62 -12.60 -8.58
C GLY A 2 4.61 -12.92 -7.07
N ILE A 3 3.54 -13.54 -6.56
CA ILE A 3 3.45 -13.96 -5.14
C ILE A 3 4.58 -14.90 -4.73
N LYS A 4 4.95 -15.88 -5.58
CA LYS A 4 6.05 -16.81 -5.28
C LYS A 4 7.40 -16.09 -5.20
N ASN A 5 7.62 -15.12 -6.07
CA ASN A 5 8.82 -14.31 -6.02
C ASN A 5 8.86 -13.47 -4.73
N ALA A 6 7.77 -12.81 -4.36
CA ALA A 6 7.69 -12.06 -3.11
C ALA A 6 7.92 -12.97 -1.88
N VAL A 7 7.33 -14.16 -1.83
CA VAL A 7 7.64 -15.13 -0.75
C VAL A 7 9.12 -15.53 -0.75
N LYS A 8 9.75 -15.67 -1.91
CA LYS A 8 11.17 -16.05 -2.01
C LYS A 8 12.13 -14.94 -1.61
N GLU A 9 11.86 -13.70 -2.03
CA GLU A 9 12.75 -12.55 -1.81
C GLU A 9 12.45 -11.84 -0.49
N ASP A 10 11.16 -11.69 -0.14
CA ASP A 10 10.69 -10.91 1.01
C ASP A 10 10.27 -11.80 2.20
N GLY A 11 10.18 -13.12 1.96
CA GLY A 11 9.92 -14.14 2.98
C GLY A 11 8.44 -14.44 3.23
N ALA A 12 7.54 -13.49 2.97
CA ALA A 12 6.11 -13.66 3.23
C ALA A 12 5.24 -12.71 2.40
N VAL A 13 3.97 -13.09 2.20
CA VAL A 13 2.95 -12.25 1.54
C VAL A 13 1.68 -12.27 2.38
N SER A 14 1.14 -11.10 2.72
CA SER A 14 -0.20 -10.97 3.30
C SER A 14 -1.24 -11.23 2.21
N ALA A 15 -2.32 -11.93 2.51
CA ALA A 15 -3.46 -12.03 1.61
C ALA A 15 -4.76 -12.30 2.36
N GLY A 16 -5.84 -11.80 1.79
CA GLY A 16 -7.20 -12.08 2.25
C GLY A 16 -7.75 -13.38 1.67
N TYR A 17 -8.63 -14.04 2.42
CA TYR A 17 -9.54 -15.04 1.89
C TYR A 17 -10.85 -15.09 2.69
N TYR A 18 -11.87 -15.75 2.14
CA TYR A 18 -13.08 -16.07 2.89
C TYR A 18 -12.82 -17.27 3.80
N SER A 19 -12.83 -17.05 5.10
CA SER A 19 -12.99 -18.09 6.12
C SER A 19 -14.49 -18.45 6.29
N PRO A 20 -14.84 -19.75 6.33
CA PRO A 20 -16.20 -20.21 6.62
C PRO A 20 -16.83 -19.57 7.86
N ASN A 21 -18.12 -19.21 7.84
CA ASN A 21 -18.80 -18.61 9.00
C ASN A 21 -19.66 -19.62 9.78
N SER A 22 -19.81 -20.85 9.27
CA SER A 22 -20.59 -21.91 9.91
C SER A 22 -19.88 -23.27 9.90
N SER A 23 -20.24 -24.16 10.84
CA SER A 23 -19.70 -25.53 10.87
C SER A 23 -19.95 -26.30 9.57
N THR A 24 -21.10 -26.06 8.93
CA THR A 24 -21.47 -26.67 7.64
C THR A 24 -20.54 -26.23 6.51
N GLU A 25 -20.28 -24.93 6.38
CA GLU A 25 -19.33 -24.43 5.38
C GLU A 25 -17.92 -24.93 5.66
N ASN A 26 -17.52 -25.00 6.94
CA ASN A 26 -16.20 -25.52 7.27
C ASN A 26 -16.04 -26.99 6.86
N ALA A 27 -17.03 -27.83 7.18
CA ALA A 27 -17.02 -29.22 6.75
C ALA A 27 -17.03 -29.36 5.22
N ARG A 28 -17.54 -28.36 4.50
CA ARG A 28 -17.54 -28.33 3.03
C ARG A 28 -16.19 -27.92 2.46
N PHE A 29 -15.61 -26.83 2.93
CA PHE A 29 -14.47 -26.16 2.29
C PHE A 29 -13.10 -26.50 2.92
N PHE A 30 -13.06 -26.89 4.19
CA PHE A 30 -11.82 -27.23 4.90
C PHE A 30 -11.74 -28.74 5.15
N ASN A 31 -10.70 -29.39 4.63
CA ASN A 31 -10.35 -30.75 4.99
C ASN A 31 -9.39 -30.74 6.17
N SER A 32 -9.91 -31.08 7.36
CA SER A 32 -9.12 -31.10 8.59
C SER A 32 -8.05 -32.20 8.65
N ALA A 33 -8.19 -33.29 7.89
CA ALA A 33 -7.22 -34.38 7.90
C ALA A 33 -5.90 -34.01 7.21
N THR A 34 -5.94 -33.07 6.26
CA THR A 34 -4.81 -32.64 5.43
C THR A 34 -4.52 -31.14 5.56
N SER A 35 -5.29 -30.45 6.41
CA SER A 35 -5.28 -28.99 6.56
C SER A 35 -5.39 -28.28 5.20
N ALA A 36 -6.39 -28.66 4.39
CA ALA A 36 -6.55 -28.14 3.02
C ALA A 36 -7.84 -27.34 2.86
N TYR A 37 -7.74 -26.10 2.43
CA TYR A 37 -8.86 -25.20 2.19
C TYR A 37 -9.04 -24.86 0.71
N TYR A 38 -10.27 -24.98 0.24
CA TYR A 38 -10.67 -24.47 -1.07
C TYR A 38 -12.14 -24.04 -1.05
N SER A 39 -12.41 -22.82 -1.52
CA SER A 39 -13.74 -22.36 -1.89
C SER A 39 -13.80 -22.00 -3.37
N PHE A 40 -14.86 -22.49 -4.03
CA PHE A 40 -15.25 -22.07 -5.38
C PHE A 40 -16.35 -21.00 -5.37
N GLY A 41 -16.72 -20.48 -4.21
CA GLY A 41 -17.68 -19.39 -4.10
C GLY A 41 -16.99 -18.05 -4.29
N HIS A 42 -17.66 -17.13 -4.99
CA HIS A 42 -17.28 -15.72 -5.05
C HIS A 42 -17.74 -15.02 -3.76
N PHE A 43 -17.00 -15.24 -2.68
CA PHE A 43 -17.23 -14.60 -1.40
C PHE A 43 -16.25 -13.47 -1.20
N ASP A 44 -16.69 -12.39 -0.54
CA ASP A 44 -15.79 -11.35 -0.07
C ASP A 44 -14.85 -11.94 0.99
N SER A 45 -13.57 -11.56 0.91
CA SER A 45 -12.59 -11.92 1.94
C SER A 45 -13.06 -11.41 3.30
N ASN A 46 -12.92 -12.24 4.34
CA ASN A 46 -13.27 -11.88 5.73
C ASN A 46 -12.18 -12.28 6.74
N HIS A 47 -11.04 -12.78 6.26
CA HIS A 47 -9.93 -13.18 7.10
C HIS A 47 -8.59 -12.97 6.37
N GLU A 48 -7.60 -12.49 7.11
CA GLU A 48 -6.26 -12.20 6.60
C GLU A 48 -5.27 -13.27 7.04
N ILE A 49 -4.43 -13.73 6.12
CA ILE A 49 -3.40 -14.75 6.36
C ILE A 49 -2.04 -14.32 5.86
N THR A 50 -1.00 -15.08 6.24
CA THR A 50 0.35 -14.90 5.71
C THR A 50 0.75 -16.11 4.88
N ILE A 51 0.94 -15.93 3.57
CA ILE A 51 1.56 -16.92 2.70
C ILE A 51 3.05 -16.97 3.00
N VAL A 52 3.54 -18.15 3.36
CA VAL A 52 4.95 -18.40 3.73
C VAL A 52 5.64 -19.41 2.81
N GLY A 53 4.91 -19.92 1.83
CA GLY A 53 5.41 -20.94 0.92
C GLY A 53 4.35 -21.37 -0.07
N TRP A 54 4.72 -22.32 -0.93
CA TRP A 54 3.82 -22.91 -1.90
C TRP A 54 4.29 -24.32 -2.27
N ASP A 55 3.38 -25.12 -2.79
CA ASP A 55 3.67 -26.44 -3.35
C ASP A 55 2.82 -26.64 -4.61
N ASP A 56 3.48 -26.66 -5.77
CA ASP A 56 2.85 -26.86 -7.09
C ASP A 56 2.33 -28.27 -7.30
N HIS A 57 2.78 -29.22 -6.49
CA HIS A 57 2.41 -30.62 -6.54
C HIS A 57 1.48 -31.04 -5.39
N TYR A 58 1.01 -30.09 -4.58
CA TYR A 58 0.05 -30.39 -3.52
C TYR A 58 -1.23 -30.95 -4.14
N SER A 59 -1.48 -32.24 -3.88
CA SER A 59 -2.52 -32.96 -4.60
C SER A 59 -3.90 -32.39 -4.36
N ARG A 60 -4.67 -32.16 -5.42
CA ARG A 60 -6.09 -31.79 -5.36
C ARG A 60 -6.95 -32.81 -4.60
N ARG A 61 -6.44 -34.03 -4.38
CA ARG A 61 -7.11 -35.09 -3.60
C ARG A 61 -7.00 -34.87 -2.09
N ASN A 62 -6.13 -33.98 -1.64
CA ASN A 62 -6.06 -33.57 -0.24
C ASN A 62 -7.23 -32.65 0.14
N PHE A 63 -7.93 -32.04 -0.80
CA PHE A 63 -9.15 -31.27 -0.53
C PHE A 63 -10.39 -32.18 -0.44
N ASN A 64 -11.46 -31.67 0.17
CA ASN A 64 -12.71 -32.40 0.34
C ASN A 64 -13.25 -32.92 -1.00
N ALA A 65 -13.75 -34.16 -1.04
CA ALA A 65 -14.17 -34.80 -2.30
C ALA A 65 -15.28 -34.02 -3.04
N GLY A 66 -16.19 -33.38 -2.31
CA GLY A 66 -17.24 -32.51 -2.85
C GLY A 66 -16.79 -31.08 -3.17
N CYS A 67 -15.52 -30.74 -2.92
CA CYS A 67 -14.93 -29.43 -3.12
C CYS A 67 -13.45 -29.60 -3.51
N ARG A 68 -13.19 -30.22 -4.66
CA ARG A 68 -11.82 -30.40 -5.18
C ARG A 68 -11.47 -29.30 -6.16
N PRO A 69 -10.27 -28.71 -6.08
CA PRO A 69 -9.82 -27.78 -7.10
C PRO A 69 -9.59 -28.49 -8.45
N PRO A 70 -9.59 -27.72 -9.56
CA PRO A 70 -9.44 -28.29 -10.90
C PRO A 70 -8.08 -28.94 -11.14
N LYS A 71 -7.01 -28.48 -10.46
CA LYS A 71 -5.66 -29.04 -10.56
C LYS A 71 -4.96 -29.01 -9.19
N ASP A 72 -3.79 -29.65 -9.14
CA ASP A 72 -2.88 -29.61 -8.01
C ASP A 72 -2.28 -28.20 -7.85
N GLY A 73 -1.80 -27.90 -6.64
CA GLY A 73 -1.17 -26.62 -6.32
C GLY A 73 -1.85 -25.88 -5.17
N ALA A 74 -1.06 -25.51 -4.17
CA ALA A 74 -1.55 -24.75 -3.02
C ALA A 74 -0.47 -23.81 -2.43
N TRP A 75 -0.94 -22.71 -1.85
CA TRP A 75 -0.17 -21.86 -0.95
C TRP A 75 -0.07 -22.53 0.42
N ILE A 76 1.09 -22.39 1.07
CA ILE A 76 1.28 -22.74 2.47
C ILE A 76 1.07 -21.45 3.25
N VAL A 77 0.04 -21.42 4.10
CA VAL A 77 -0.38 -20.19 4.78
C VAL A 77 -0.32 -20.38 6.29
N LYS A 78 0.18 -19.35 6.98
CA LYS A 78 0.17 -19.21 8.43
C LYS A 78 -1.08 -18.46 8.84
N ASN A 79 -1.80 -19.03 9.80
CA ASN A 79 -3.01 -18.48 10.37
C ASN A 79 -2.75 -17.80 11.72
N SER A 80 -3.74 -17.06 12.23
CA SER A 80 -3.68 -16.30 13.48
C SER A 80 -4.54 -16.90 14.60
N TRP A 81 -4.97 -18.17 14.46
CA TRP A 81 -5.83 -18.87 15.44
C TRP A 81 -5.08 -19.85 16.36
N GLY A 82 -3.76 -19.67 16.49
CA GLY A 82 -2.89 -20.49 17.33
C GLY A 82 -2.54 -21.85 16.69
N THR A 83 -2.19 -22.82 17.52
CA THR A 83 -1.77 -24.18 17.09
C THR A 83 -2.75 -25.27 17.54
N GLY A 84 -3.94 -24.87 18.02
CA GLY A 84 -4.91 -25.76 18.64
C GLY A 84 -5.58 -26.74 17.68
N SER A 85 -6.19 -27.79 18.24
CA SER A 85 -6.85 -28.90 17.52
C SER A 85 -8.20 -28.58 16.89
N SER A 86 -8.50 -27.30 16.63
CA SER A 86 -9.73 -26.90 15.96
C SER A 86 -9.65 -27.27 14.48
N SER A 87 -10.76 -27.76 13.91
CA SER A 87 -10.86 -28.22 12.51
C SER A 87 -10.72 -27.11 11.46
N ARG A 88 -10.20 -25.94 11.85
CA ARG A 88 -10.05 -24.72 11.05
C ARG A 88 -8.69 -24.05 11.17
N VAL A 89 -7.92 -24.39 12.21
CA VAL A 89 -6.62 -23.76 12.49
C VAL A 89 -5.58 -24.21 11.47
N GLY A 90 -5.64 -25.49 11.10
CA GLY A 90 -4.57 -26.15 10.35
C GLY A 90 -3.53 -26.78 11.29
N ALA A 91 -2.62 -27.57 10.72
CA ALA A 91 -1.54 -28.23 11.44
C ALA A 91 -0.51 -27.18 11.91
N ASP A 92 -0.28 -27.10 13.22
CA ASP A 92 0.63 -26.13 13.86
C ASP A 92 0.34 -24.66 13.50
N GLY A 93 -0.93 -24.34 13.21
CA GLY A 93 -1.33 -23.00 12.77
C GLY A 93 -1.12 -22.72 11.28
N TYR A 94 -0.81 -23.76 10.49
CA TYR A 94 -0.62 -23.68 9.04
C TYR A 94 -1.63 -24.54 8.28
N PHE A 95 -2.05 -24.06 7.11
CA PHE A 95 -2.88 -24.84 6.20
C PHE A 95 -2.48 -24.60 4.75
N TYR A 96 -3.03 -25.42 3.85
CA TYR A 96 -2.88 -25.33 2.42
C TYR A 96 -4.09 -24.62 1.83
N LEU A 97 -3.87 -23.47 1.19
CA LEU A 97 -4.89 -22.73 0.44
C LEU A 97 -4.74 -23.03 -1.05
N SER A 98 -5.75 -23.62 -1.68
CA SER A 98 -5.72 -23.89 -3.12
C SER A 98 -5.41 -22.64 -3.93
N TYR A 99 -4.58 -22.75 -4.97
CA TYR A 99 -4.36 -21.64 -5.93
C TYR A 99 -5.63 -21.20 -6.67
N TYR A 100 -6.67 -22.02 -6.63
CA TYR A 100 -7.93 -21.82 -7.36
C TYR A 100 -9.01 -21.18 -6.49
N ASP A 101 -8.71 -20.85 -5.23
CA ASP A 101 -9.66 -20.19 -4.35
C ASP A 101 -10.17 -18.88 -4.95
N LEU A 102 -11.50 -18.71 -5.00
CA LEU A 102 -12.14 -17.55 -5.65
C LEU A 102 -12.44 -16.38 -4.71
N SER A 103 -12.09 -16.51 -3.43
CA SER A 103 -12.15 -15.45 -2.43
C SER A 103 -10.79 -14.84 -2.10
N PHE A 104 -9.72 -15.34 -2.74
CA PHE A 104 -8.37 -14.85 -2.59
C PHE A 104 -8.27 -13.38 -3.01
N ASP A 105 -7.77 -12.53 -2.11
CA ASP A 105 -7.77 -11.09 -2.32
C ASP A 105 -6.51 -10.40 -1.78
N GLU A 106 -6.23 -9.22 -2.31
CA GLU A 106 -5.21 -8.25 -1.85
C GLU A 106 -3.81 -8.82 -1.48
N PRO A 107 -3.18 -9.69 -2.31
CA PRO A 107 -1.84 -10.18 -2.02
C PRO A 107 -0.83 -9.02 -1.95
N THR A 108 -0.26 -8.81 -0.77
CA THR A 108 0.61 -7.67 -0.46
C THR A 108 1.90 -8.14 0.19
N SER A 109 3.05 -7.72 -0.37
CA SER A 109 4.36 -7.92 0.25
C SER A 109 4.77 -6.66 0.99
N PHE A 110 5.47 -6.83 2.11
CA PHE A 110 5.99 -5.74 2.93
C PHE A 110 7.50 -5.91 3.09
N GLU A 111 8.25 -4.96 2.53
CA GLU A 111 9.69 -4.87 2.71
C GLU A 111 9.98 -3.98 3.92
N MET A 112 10.55 -4.57 4.96
CA MET A 112 10.92 -3.87 6.19
C MET A 112 12.40 -3.48 6.15
N GLU A 113 12.78 -2.42 6.87
CA GLU A 113 14.21 -2.13 7.07
C GLU A 113 14.92 -3.36 7.67
N PRO A 114 16.06 -3.81 7.10
CA PRO A 114 16.76 -5.02 7.54
C PRO A 114 17.59 -4.74 8.81
N ILE A 115 16.93 -4.28 9.88
CA ILE A 115 17.57 -3.85 11.12
C ILE A 115 17.23 -4.80 12.25
N THR A 116 18.22 -5.03 13.13
CA THR A 116 17.99 -5.74 14.38
C THR A 116 17.35 -4.78 15.38
N TYR A 117 16.10 -5.04 15.74
CA TYR A 117 15.40 -4.23 16.75
C TYR A 117 16.11 -4.32 18.11
N SER A 118 16.37 -3.16 18.68
CA SER A 118 16.83 -2.96 20.06
C SER A 118 15.96 -1.89 20.72
N PRO A 119 15.31 -2.17 21.86
CA PRO A 119 14.36 -1.24 22.50
C PRO A 119 14.89 0.17 22.74
N SER A 120 16.21 0.32 22.92
CA SER A 120 16.83 1.62 23.25
C SER A 120 17.85 2.11 22.23
N ASN A 121 18.17 1.33 21.19
CA ASN A 121 19.27 1.66 20.27
C ASN A 121 19.07 1.05 18.87
N THR A 122 17.83 1.02 18.39
CA THR A 122 17.58 0.64 16.99
C THR A 122 18.15 1.73 16.08
N SER A 123 19.13 1.36 15.25
CA SER A 123 19.69 2.24 14.23
C SER A 123 18.83 2.12 12.98
N HIS A 124 17.98 3.11 12.75
CA HIS A 124 17.17 3.20 11.54
C HIS A 124 17.97 3.76 10.36
N GLU A 125 17.56 3.43 9.14
CA GLU A 125 18.17 4.04 7.95
C GLU A 125 17.89 5.55 7.88
N TYR A 126 16.69 5.95 8.30
CA TYR A 126 16.24 7.34 8.32
C TYR A 126 15.94 7.78 9.76
N HIS A 127 16.30 9.02 10.08
CA HIS A 127 16.15 9.59 11.42
C HIS A 127 14.78 10.25 11.60
N ASP A 128 14.28 10.90 10.55
CA ASP A 128 13.00 11.61 10.56
C ASP A 128 12.17 11.23 9.34
N ILE A 129 10.88 10.99 9.59
CA ILE A 129 9.84 10.87 8.57
C ILE A 129 8.96 12.11 8.66
N TYR A 130 8.87 12.85 7.56
CA TYR A 130 7.98 13.98 7.37
C TYR A 130 6.73 13.48 6.64
N GLN A 131 5.59 13.52 7.31
CA GLN A 131 4.30 13.11 6.74
C GLN A 131 3.17 13.91 7.39
N TYR A 132 2.09 14.10 6.64
CA TYR A 132 0.82 14.61 7.18
C TYR A 132 -0.29 13.57 7.09
N ASP A 133 -0.19 12.62 6.17
CA ASP A 133 -1.13 11.52 6.03
C ASP A 133 -0.96 10.45 7.12
N GLY A 134 -2.04 9.75 7.43
CA GLY A 134 -2.10 8.65 8.38
C GLY A 134 -2.80 7.39 7.86
N VAL A 135 -3.64 7.48 6.82
CA VAL A 135 -4.46 6.34 6.33
C VAL A 135 -4.12 5.88 4.91
N GLY A 136 -3.05 6.40 4.30
CA GLY A 136 -2.78 6.18 2.88
C GLY A 136 -3.89 6.78 2.02
N LEU A 137 -4.41 6.06 1.02
CA LEU A 137 -5.55 6.57 0.24
C LEU A 137 -6.87 6.56 1.02
N GLY A 138 -6.94 5.86 2.16
CA GLY A 138 -8.10 5.88 3.05
C GLY A 138 -9.31 5.11 2.49
N GLY A 139 -10.50 5.67 2.66
CA GLY A 139 -11.79 5.03 2.35
C GLY A 139 -12.10 4.87 0.86
N GLY A 140 -11.22 5.34 -0.02
CA GLY A 140 -11.38 5.22 -1.46
C GLY A 140 -10.14 5.72 -2.20
N TRP A 141 -10.04 5.39 -3.48
CA TRP A 141 -8.98 5.88 -4.34
C TRP A 141 -9.56 6.28 -5.70
N TYR A 142 -9.00 7.33 -6.29
CA TYR A 142 -9.55 7.95 -7.48
C TYR A 142 -8.49 8.17 -8.55
N THR A 143 -8.96 8.38 -9.77
CA THR A 143 -8.11 8.56 -10.95
C THR A 143 -8.67 9.60 -11.90
N MET A 144 -7.78 10.29 -12.61
CA MET A 144 -8.13 11.31 -13.60
C MET A 144 -7.62 10.94 -15.00
N ASN A 145 -8.28 11.48 -16.03
CA ASN A 145 -7.82 11.42 -17.43
C ASN A 145 -6.79 12.52 -17.76
N GLN A 146 -6.46 13.36 -16.79
CA GLN A 146 -5.64 14.55 -16.98
C GLN A 146 -4.52 14.54 -15.94
N PRO A 147 -3.34 15.11 -16.27
CA PRO A 147 -2.26 15.24 -15.31
C PRO A 147 -2.75 15.87 -14.02
N ALA A 148 -2.46 15.21 -12.90
CA ALA A 148 -2.73 15.69 -11.56
C ALA A 148 -1.45 15.51 -10.75
N SER A 149 -0.96 16.61 -10.20
CA SER A 149 0.24 16.67 -9.37
C SER A 149 -0.19 17.01 -7.94
N PHE A 150 0.48 16.41 -6.98
CA PHE A 150 0.23 16.61 -5.56
C PHE A 150 1.52 17.06 -4.90
N ALA A 151 1.42 17.89 -3.87
CA ALA A 151 2.58 18.33 -3.13
C ALA A 151 2.31 18.37 -1.64
N ASN A 152 3.30 17.98 -0.84
CA ASN A 152 3.35 18.32 0.58
C ASN A 152 4.46 19.35 0.81
N VAL A 153 4.18 20.37 1.62
CA VAL A 153 5.17 21.37 2.07
C VAL A 153 5.48 21.12 3.54
N PHE A 154 6.75 20.86 3.83
CA PHE A 154 7.25 20.55 5.17
C PHE A 154 8.17 21.64 5.69
N THR A 155 8.36 21.68 7.01
CA THR A 155 9.40 22.50 7.68
C THR A 155 10.40 21.59 8.36
N ALA A 156 11.69 21.74 8.04
CA ALA A 156 12.75 20.94 8.63
C ALA A 156 12.86 21.17 10.15
N ARG A 157 12.80 20.11 10.95
CA ARG A 157 12.80 20.18 12.43
C ARG A 157 14.21 20.32 13.01
N SER A 158 15.20 19.86 12.27
CA SER A 158 16.62 19.79 12.60
C SER A 158 17.44 20.18 11.36
N ASN A 159 18.76 20.34 11.53
CA ASN A 159 19.66 20.33 10.38
C ASN A 159 19.79 18.87 9.95
N SER A 160 19.32 18.54 8.76
CA SER A 160 19.28 17.17 8.26
C SER A 160 19.54 17.14 6.75
N THR A 161 19.74 15.97 6.18
CA THR A 161 19.81 15.80 4.71
C THR A 161 18.60 15.03 4.24
N LEU A 162 17.83 15.58 3.31
CA LEU A 162 16.78 14.85 2.61
C LEU A 162 17.42 13.80 1.71
N LYS A 163 17.20 12.52 2.06
CA LYS A 163 17.86 11.39 1.40
C LYS A 163 16.88 10.58 0.55
N ALA A 164 15.63 10.47 0.96
CA ALA A 164 14.60 9.77 0.20
C ALA A 164 13.23 10.44 0.31
N VAL A 165 12.34 10.08 -0.60
CA VAL A 165 10.94 10.51 -0.67
C VAL A 165 10.06 9.31 -0.99
N SER A 166 8.77 9.40 -0.73
CA SER A 166 7.84 8.35 -1.14
C SER A 166 7.62 8.33 -2.66
N ALA A 167 6.99 7.25 -3.12
CA ALA A 167 6.25 7.21 -4.37
C ALA A 167 5.05 6.27 -4.21
N TYR A 168 3.84 6.74 -4.49
CA TYR A 168 2.62 5.92 -4.44
C TYR A 168 2.17 5.50 -5.85
N THR A 169 2.00 4.19 -6.06
CA THR A 169 1.38 3.63 -7.28
C THR A 169 0.12 2.82 -6.94
N ILE A 170 -0.98 3.09 -7.64
CA ILE A 170 -2.26 2.36 -7.44
C ILE A 170 -2.48 1.24 -8.45
N SER A 171 -1.54 1.06 -9.38
CA SER A 171 -1.57 0.02 -10.40
C SER A 171 -0.14 -0.39 -10.75
N GLY A 172 0.03 -1.64 -11.15
CA GLY A 172 1.27 -2.07 -11.80
C GLY A 172 1.51 -1.33 -13.12
N GLY A 173 2.77 -1.26 -13.54
CA GLY A 173 3.21 -0.51 -14.71
C GLY A 173 3.09 1.01 -14.56
N SER A 174 3.15 1.51 -13.32
CA SER A 174 3.04 2.94 -13.04
C SER A 174 4.35 3.67 -13.28
N LYS A 175 4.25 4.92 -13.75
CA LYS A 175 5.34 5.90 -13.83
C LYS A 175 5.07 7.00 -12.82
N VAL A 176 6.04 7.28 -11.94
CA VAL A 176 5.99 8.38 -10.98
C VAL A 176 7.09 9.39 -11.31
N THR A 177 6.72 10.67 -11.42
CA THR A 177 7.66 11.79 -11.48
C THR A 177 7.65 12.51 -10.13
N ILE A 178 8.84 12.81 -9.62
CA ILE A 178 9.04 13.38 -8.29
C ILE A 178 9.97 14.58 -8.41
N ASP A 179 9.56 15.72 -7.88
CA ASP A 179 10.36 16.94 -7.86
C ASP A 179 10.43 17.51 -6.44
N VAL A 180 11.57 18.09 -6.06
CA VAL A 180 11.79 18.68 -4.73
C VAL A 180 12.20 20.14 -4.86
N TYR A 181 11.52 21.01 -4.11
CA TYR A 181 11.76 22.45 -4.08
C TYR A 181 12.09 22.92 -2.66
N LYS A 182 13.16 23.70 -2.49
CA LYS A 182 13.51 24.32 -1.21
C LYS A 182 12.99 25.74 -1.10
N ASN A 183 12.50 26.07 0.09
CA ASN A 183 11.95 27.36 0.48
C ASN A 183 10.87 27.88 -0.48
N PRO A 184 9.82 27.10 -0.80
CA PRO A 184 8.70 27.61 -1.57
C PRO A 184 7.97 28.75 -0.84
N GLU A 185 7.45 29.71 -1.60
CA GLU A 185 6.48 30.69 -1.15
C GLU A 185 5.15 30.02 -0.78
N SER A 186 4.45 30.60 0.19
CA SER A 186 3.13 30.13 0.63
C SER A 186 2.15 30.07 -0.54
N GLY A 187 1.45 28.94 -0.70
CA GLY A 187 0.48 28.75 -1.78
C GLY A 187 1.07 28.27 -3.11
N ASN A 188 2.40 28.22 -3.26
CA ASN A 188 3.05 27.76 -4.48
C ASN A 188 4.24 26.83 -4.17
N PRO A 189 3.99 25.51 -4.05
CA PRO A 189 5.01 24.49 -3.78
C PRO A 189 6.20 24.47 -4.75
N THR A 190 6.02 25.00 -5.97
CA THR A 190 7.04 24.98 -7.03
C THR A 190 7.80 26.30 -7.20
N SER A 191 7.56 27.29 -6.36
CA SER A 191 8.21 28.62 -6.44
C SER A 191 9.65 28.66 -5.90
N GLY A 192 10.02 27.67 -5.10
CA GLY A 192 11.33 27.60 -4.45
C GLY A 192 12.47 27.19 -5.39
N SER A 193 13.65 26.95 -4.82
CA SER A 193 14.79 26.40 -5.57
C SER A 193 14.55 24.92 -5.88
N HIS A 194 14.48 24.56 -7.16
CA HIS A 194 14.36 23.18 -7.60
C HIS A 194 15.69 22.43 -7.38
N VAL A 195 15.69 21.40 -6.54
CA VAL A 195 16.92 20.71 -6.08
C VAL A 195 17.01 19.23 -6.43
N ALA A 196 15.87 18.58 -6.72
CA ALA A 196 15.86 17.19 -7.18
C ALA A 196 14.73 16.96 -8.16
N SER A 197 14.97 16.16 -9.20
CA SER A 197 13.96 15.65 -10.14
C SER A 197 14.25 14.20 -10.49
N LEU A 198 13.26 13.34 -10.34
CA LEU A 198 13.34 11.90 -10.58
C LEU A 198 12.14 11.42 -11.39
N THR A 199 12.38 10.40 -12.21
CA THR A 199 11.32 9.56 -12.78
C THR A 199 11.62 8.12 -12.42
N ARG A 200 10.59 7.40 -11.97
CA ARG A 200 10.65 5.97 -11.62
C ARG A 200 9.49 5.21 -12.25
N TYR A 201 9.74 3.94 -12.51
CA TYR A 201 8.78 2.99 -13.07
C TYR A 201 8.63 1.84 -12.10
N PHE A 202 7.39 1.44 -11.83
CA PHE A 202 7.07 0.40 -10.87
C PHE A 202 6.18 -0.64 -11.53
N ASP A 203 6.62 -1.90 -11.46
CA ASP A 203 5.88 -3.03 -12.05
C ASP A 203 4.64 -3.40 -11.24
N ASN A 204 4.65 -3.11 -9.93
CA ASN A 204 3.55 -3.40 -9.01
C ASN A 204 2.89 -2.12 -8.47
N ALA A 205 1.66 -2.25 -8.00
CA ALA A 205 1.03 -1.26 -7.15
C ALA A 205 1.68 -1.30 -5.76
N GLY A 206 1.78 -0.17 -5.08
CA GLY A 206 2.34 -0.12 -3.74
C GLY A 206 2.77 1.28 -3.30
N TYR A 207 3.48 1.30 -2.18
CA TYR A 207 4.09 2.48 -1.59
C TYR A 207 5.58 2.25 -1.47
N TYR A 208 6.38 3.11 -2.11
CA TYR A 208 7.81 2.91 -2.24
C TYR A 208 8.59 4.04 -1.57
N THR A 209 9.78 3.72 -1.08
CA THR A 209 10.79 4.71 -0.68
C THR A 209 11.80 4.85 -1.82
N VAL A 210 11.97 6.07 -2.34
CA VAL A 210 12.83 6.39 -3.47
C VAL A 210 14.02 7.21 -3.03
N ASP A 211 15.22 6.63 -3.14
CA ASP A 211 16.49 7.32 -2.86
C ASP A 211 16.75 8.45 -3.88
N LEU A 212 17.06 9.64 -3.38
CA LEU A 212 17.43 10.82 -4.16
C LEU A 212 18.84 10.74 -4.74
N GLY A 213 19.68 9.85 -4.23
CA GLY A 213 21.05 9.61 -4.65
C GLY A 213 21.89 10.89 -4.55
N ASN A 214 22.53 11.26 -5.65
CA ASN A 214 23.33 12.48 -5.73
C ASN A 214 22.51 13.78 -5.69
N GLN A 215 21.17 13.69 -5.71
CA GLN A 215 20.26 14.83 -5.57
C GLN A 215 19.74 14.98 -4.13
N ALA A 216 20.26 14.18 -3.18
CA ALA A 216 20.06 14.43 -1.76
C ALA A 216 20.48 15.86 -1.42
N CYS A 217 19.73 16.53 -0.54
CA CYS A 217 19.95 17.95 -0.27
C CYS A 217 19.83 18.29 1.22
N ASP A 218 20.69 19.20 1.67
CA ASP A 218 20.69 19.64 3.06
C ASP A 218 19.49 20.55 3.34
N LEU A 219 18.87 20.32 4.49
CA LEU A 219 17.74 21.06 5.01
C LEU A 219 18.16 21.71 6.33
N PRO A 220 18.53 23.01 6.33
CA PRO A 220 18.74 23.74 7.57
C PRO A 220 17.47 23.75 8.41
N LYS A 221 17.61 23.66 9.74
CA LYS A 221 16.49 23.75 10.68
C LYS A 221 15.65 25.00 10.39
N GLY A 222 14.34 24.81 10.30
CA GLY A 222 13.36 25.87 10.03
C GLY A 222 13.21 26.25 8.55
N SER A 223 14.04 25.72 7.65
CA SER A 223 13.79 25.84 6.21
C SER A 223 12.56 25.03 5.79
N THR A 224 11.87 25.49 4.76
CA THR A 224 10.74 24.75 4.18
C THR A 224 11.19 24.01 2.93
N PHE A 225 10.50 22.94 2.60
CA PHE A 225 10.70 22.21 1.36
C PHE A 225 9.39 21.57 0.91
N ALA A 226 9.19 21.48 -0.40
CA ALA A 226 8.08 20.79 -1.02
C ALA A 226 8.57 19.53 -1.73
N VAL A 227 7.80 18.45 -1.61
CA VAL A 227 7.92 17.27 -2.47
C VAL A 227 6.67 17.22 -3.33
N VAL A 228 6.86 17.18 -4.65
CA VAL A 228 5.81 17.15 -5.67
C VAL A 228 5.83 15.79 -6.35
N GLU A 229 4.68 15.12 -6.40
CA GLU A 229 4.52 13.81 -7.06
C GLU A 229 3.44 13.84 -8.14
N THR A 230 3.68 13.12 -9.23
CA THR A 230 2.66 12.77 -10.23
C THR A 230 2.79 11.30 -10.59
N SER A 231 1.74 10.52 -10.34
CA SER A 231 1.69 9.08 -10.59
C SER A 231 0.72 8.76 -11.72
N SER A 232 1.18 8.01 -12.73
CA SER A 232 0.40 7.70 -13.94
C SER A 232 0.57 6.25 -14.38
N PHE A 233 -0.45 5.69 -15.02
CA PHE A 233 -0.46 4.31 -15.52
C PHE A 233 -1.41 4.17 -16.70
N VAL A 234 -1.39 3.02 -17.38
CA VAL A 234 -2.28 2.73 -18.51
C VAL A 234 -3.40 1.79 -18.06
N ARG A 235 -4.65 2.17 -18.30
CA ARG A 235 -5.84 1.34 -18.08
C ARG A 235 -6.69 1.35 -19.35
N ASN A 236 -7.03 0.17 -19.87
CA ASN A 236 -7.81 0.01 -21.10
C ASN A 236 -7.26 0.83 -22.29
N GLY A 237 -5.92 0.83 -22.45
CA GLY A 237 -5.23 1.55 -23.53
C GLY A 237 -5.16 3.08 -23.38
N SER A 238 -5.66 3.64 -22.27
CA SER A 238 -5.63 5.09 -22.00
C SER A 238 -4.77 5.42 -20.80
N GLN A 239 -4.04 6.54 -20.86
CA GLN A 239 -3.27 7.05 -19.73
C GLN A 239 -4.21 7.60 -18.65
N ARG A 240 -3.94 7.23 -17.40
CA ARG A 240 -4.65 7.64 -16.19
C ARG A 240 -3.64 8.19 -15.19
N TYR A 241 -4.11 9.08 -14.33
CA TYR A 241 -3.33 9.66 -13.25
C TYR A 241 -3.99 9.31 -11.91
N ALA A 242 -3.19 8.88 -10.95
CA ALA A 242 -3.67 8.61 -9.59
C ALA A 242 -3.92 9.93 -8.85
N MET A 243 -4.99 9.98 -8.06
CA MET A 243 -5.20 11.07 -7.11
C MET A 243 -4.54 10.69 -5.78
N LEU A 244 -3.47 11.39 -5.42
CA LEU A 244 -2.56 11.01 -4.33
C LEU A 244 -2.91 11.72 -3.02
N TYR A 245 -4.11 11.48 -2.49
CA TYR A 245 -4.56 12.04 -1.21
C TYR A 245 -5.37 11.07 -0.38
N GLU A 246 -5.42 11.32 0.92
CA GLU A 246 -6.27 10.57 1.84
C GLU A 246 -7.75 10.87 1.59
N THR A 247 -8.55 9.83 1.46
CA THR A 247 -10.00 9.94 1.32
C THR A 247 -10.67 9.54 2.62
N GLY A 248 -11.47 10.44 3.19
CA GLY A 248 -12.36 10.13 4.30
C GLY A 248 -13.72 9.68 3.78
N GLN A 249 -14.17 8.51 4.21
CA GLN A 249 -15.51 8.02 3.91
C GLN A 249 -15.94 6.96 4.92
N ARG A 250 -17.24 6.71 5.01
CA ARG A 250 -17.77 5.55 5.72
C ARG A 250 -17.50 4.29 4.89
N ALA A 251 -16.85 3.30 5.50
CA ALA A 251 -16.57 1.99 4.92
C ALA A 251 -17.29 0.92 5.75
N GLY A 252 -18.53 0.59 5.34
CA GLY A 252 -19.39 -0.35 6.08
C GLY A 252 -19.70 0.12 7.50
N THR A 253 -19.22 -0.63 8.50
CA THR A 253 -19.35 -0.31 9.93
C THR A 253 -18.23 0.59 10.47
N ALA A 254 -17.17 0.82 9.69
CA ALA A 254 -16.07 1.70 10.03
C ALA A 254 -16.21 3.08 9.34
N SER A 255 -15.47 4.07 9.85
CA SER A 255 -15.30 5.36 9.19
C SER A 255 -13.83 5.75 9.13
N VAL A 256 -13.43 6.28 7.98
CA VAL A 256 -12.12 6.88 7.77
C VAL A 256 -12.29 8.40 7.94
N ASN A 257 -11.61 8.96 8.94
CA ASN A 257 -11.62 10.40 9.20
C ASN A 257 -10.28 10.96 8.77
N VAL A 258 -10.31 12.03 7.99
CA VAL A 258 -9.13 12.68 7.42
C VAL A 258 -9.22 14.20 7.67
N SER A 259 -8.07 14.86 7.67
CA SER A 259 -7.98 16.31 7.85
C SER A 259 -6.75 16.85 7.12
N CYS A 260 -6.90 18.00 6.49
CA CYS A 260 -5.80 18.77 5.90
C CYS A 260 -5.81 20.17 6.51
N SER A 261 -4.67 20.63 7.06
CA SER A 261 -4.53 22.01 7.52
C SER A 261 -3.99 22.90 6.40
N ALA A 262 -4.33 24.18 6.44
CA ALA A 262 -3.87 25.14 5.44
C ALA A 262 -2.33 25.14 5.34
N GLY A 263 -1.82 25.16 4.12
CA GLY A 263 -0.38 25.15 3.85
C GLY A 263 0.29 23.78 3.85
N GLN A 264 -0.42 22.69 4.15
CA GLN A 264 0.17 21.34 4.21
C GLN A 264 0.26 20.69 2.83
N SER A 265 -0.88 20.50 2.18
CA SER A 265 -1.00 19.76 0.94
C SER A 265 -1.63 20.60 -0.17
N TYR A 266 -1.14 20.38 -1.38
CA TYR A 266 -1.59 21.09 -2.57
C TYR A 266 -1.85 20.13 -3.73
N MET A 267 -2.78 20.50 -4.60
CA MET A 267 -3.06 19.80 -5.86
C MET A 267 -2.96 20.78 -7.04
N SER A 268 -2.44 20.31 -8.17
CA SER A 268 -2.51 21.00 -9.46
C SER A 268 -3.06 20.05 -10.51
N VAL A 269 -4.02 20.52 -11.31
CA VAL A 269 -4.65 19.75 -12.39
C VAL A 269 -4.34 20.43 -13.72
N ARG A 270 -3.99 19.65 -14.75
CA ARG A 270 -3.56 20.14 -16.08
C ARG A 270 -2.36 21.10 -16.02
N ASN A 271 -1.46 20.93 -15.05
CA ASN A 271 -0.35 21.85 -14.79
C ASN A 271 -0.83 23.31 -14.56
N GLY A 272 -2.03 23.47 -13.99
CA GLY A 272 -2.58 24.77 -13.61
C GLY A 272 -2.01 25.29 -12.29
N SER A 273 -2.63 26.35 -11.77
CA SER A 273 -2.29 26.89 -10.46
C SER A 273 -2.47 25.85 -9.36
N TRP A 274 -1.61 25.92 -8.34
CA TRP A 274 -1.74 25.11 -7.14
C TRP A 274 -2.95 25.53 -6.31
N MET A 275 -3.69 24.54 -5.83
CA MET A 275 -4.84 24.66 -4.94
C MET A 275 -4.46 24.08 -3.58
N ASP A 276 -4.67 24.84 -2.51
CA ASP A 276 -4.52 24.34 -1.13
C ASP A 276 -5.68 23.41 -0.79
N MET A 277 -5.36 22.18 -0.40
CA MET A 277 -6.36 21.14 -0.17
C MET A 277 -7.13 21.32 1.15
N ALA A 278 -6.67 22.17 2.07
CA ALA A 278 -7.38 22.41 3.32
C ALA A 278 -8.73 23.13 3.13
N GLY A 279 -8.89 23.86 2.02
CA GLY A 279 -10.14 24.54 1.66
C GLY A 279 -11.19 23.62 1.04
N GLU A 280 -10.84 22.37 0.74
CA GLU A 280 -11.64 21.49 -0.11
C GLU A 280 -12.38 20.44 0.72
N GLN A 281 -13.70 20.36 0.51
CA GLN A 281 -14.53 19.37 1.21
C GLN A 281 -14.63 18.04 0.45
N SER A 282 -14.54 18.05 -0.89
CA SER A 282 -14.61 16.86 -1.74
C SER A 282 -14.14 17.18 -3.16
N PHE A 283 -13.43 16.25 -3.82
CA PHE A 283 -13.08 16.38 -5.24
C PHE A 283 -13.97 15.57 -6.19
N ASN A 284 -14.77 14.64 -5.66
CA ASN A 284 -15.54 13.69 -6.48
C ASN A 284 -17.06 13.84 -6.35
N GLY A 285 -17.55 14.64 -5.39
CA GLY A 285 -18.98 14.90 -5.22
C GLY A 285 -19.80 13.69 -4.73
N ASP A 286 -19.14 12.65 -4.26
CA ASP A 286 -19.72 11.40 -3.74
C ASP A 286 -19.90 11.39 -2.22
N GLY A 287 -19.68 12.53 -1.57
CA GLY A 287 -19.73 12.69 -0.11
C GLY A 287 -18.46 12.25 0.61
N SER A 288 -17.40 11.89 -0.11
CA SER A 288 -16.06 11.71 0.48
C SER A 288 -15.45 13.05 0.92
N THR A 289 -14.63 13.00 1.97
CA THR A 289 -13.77 14.11 2.41
C THR A 289 -12.34 13.92 1.98
N VAL A 290 -11.58 15.02 1.93
CA VAL A 290 -10.20 15.07 1.45
C VAL A 290 -9.26 15.35 2.62
N GLY A 291 -8.19 14.58 2.74
CA GLY A 291 -7.09 14.79 3.68
C GLY A 291 -5.81 15.22 2.98
N ASN A 292 -4.66 14.91 3.58
CA ASN A 292 -3.37 15.33 3.03
C ASN A 292 -2.98 14.51 1.80
N ALA A 293 -2.04 15.03 1.01
CA ALA A 293 -1.40 14.24 -0.02
C ALA A 293 -0.58 13.10 0.62
N THR A 294 -0.57 11.92 -0.01
CA THR A 294 0.08 10.71 0.50
C THR A 294 1.59 10.69 0.21
N ILE A 295 2.24 11.82 0.49
CA ILE A 295 3.65 12.09 0.17
C ILE A 295 4.45 12.18 1.47
N LYS A 296 5.53 11.42 1.55
CA LYS A 296 6.47 11.37 2.68
C LYS A 296 7.88 11.77 2.25
N ALA A 297 8.62 12.32 3.18
CA ALA A 297 10.03 12.65 3.02
C ALA A 297 10.84 12.07 4.17
N PHE A 298 12.04 11.57 3.86
CA PHE A 298 12.89 10.84 4.79
C PHE A 298 14.27 11.49 4.86
N THR A 299 14.70 11.85 6.06
CA THR A 299 15.98 12.54 6.27
C THR A 299 16.90 11.76 7.20
N VAL A 300 18.19 12.05 7.08
CA VAL A 300 19.28 11.58 7.97
C VAL A 300 19.91 12.74 8.71
#